data_AF-A0A942WVA3-F1
#
_entry.id   AF-A0A942WVA3-F1
#
_cell.length_a   1.000
_cell.length_b   1.000
_cell.length_c   1.000
_cell.angle_alpha   90.00
_cell.angle_beta   90.00
_cell.angle_gamma   90.00
#
_symmetry.space_group_name_H-M   'P 1'
#
loop_
_entity.id
_entity.type
_entity.pdbx_description
1 polymer ?
#
loop_
_entity_poly.entity_id
_entity_poly.type
_entity_poly.pdbx_seq_one_letter_code
_entity_poly.pdbx_strand_id
1 'polypeptide(L)'
;MITQRDYTILRHMEMFRAISLKNVAGIYFQKEGYKNKNYAYKCASRRMKALENMGIVLSYINSYTQEKIYYTEKKVSPHDLFIQDFWRKLLELDFDVLEFNTKVNLMKGQLKPDAFIEAEIEGIKANYFLEVDLNHYTNKEKIVRYEMFYKSDELKKLCENRKPCLVIARPTHRDIRYTSNIFDIVYTDLKYTNLEKFLFE
;
A
#
# COMPACT_ATOMS: atom_id res chain seq x y z
N MET A 1 9.54 -7.45 27.24
CA MET A 1 10.30 -6.24 26.89
C MET A 1 9.94 -5.84 25.47
N ILE A 2 9.66 -4.54 25.25
CA ILE A 2 9.42 -3.94 23.94
C ILE A 2 10.77 -3.74 23.25
N THR A 3 10.84 -3.99 21.95
CA THR A 3 12.04 -3.92 21.10
C THR A 3 11.91 -2.78 20.10
N GLN A 4 13.02 -2.40 19.47
CA GLN A 4 13.01 -1.38 18.41
C GLN A 4 12.06 -1.73 17.26
N ARG A 5 11.98 -3.00 16.87
CA ARG A 5 11.06 -3.46 15.81
C ARG A 5 9.60 -3.23 16.19
N ASP A 6 9.26 -3.43 17.46
CA ASP A 6 7.90 -3.16 17.93
C ASP A 6 7.55 -1.68 17.80
N TYR A 7 8.47 -0.79 18.17
CA TYR A 7 8.28 0.64 17.97
C TYR A 7 8.10 0.99 16.49
N THR A 8 8.81 0.32 15.58
CA THR A 8 8.63 0.53 14.13
C THR A 8 7.25 0.04 13.66
N ILE A 9 6.81 -1.14 14.11
CA ILE A 9 5.47 -1.67 13.80
C ILE A 9 4.38 -0.73 14.34
N LEU A 10 4.51 -0.25 15.58
CA LEU A 10 3.54 0.64 16.21
C LEU A 10 3.48 2.00 15.50
N ARG A 11 4.61 2.56 15.07
CA ARG A 11 4.65 3.78 14.25
C ARG A 11 3.97 3.60 12.88
N HIS A 12 4.11 2.44 12.25
CA HIS A 12 3.32 2.13 11.05
C HIS A 12 1.83 2.08 11.36
N MET A 13 1.45 1.50 12.49
CA MET A 13 0.06 1.49 12.94
C MET A 13 -0.46 2.89 13.31
N GLU A 14 0.37 3.87 13.66
CA GLU A 14 -0.09 5.27 13.82
C GLU A 14 -0.53 5.87 12.47
N MET A 15 0.15 5.51 11.38
CA MET A 15 -0.17 5.99 10.04
C MET A 15 -1.42 5.32 9.47
N PHE A 16 -1.55 4.00 9.64
CA PHE A 16 -2.62 3.20 9.02
C PHE A 16 -3.70 2.71 9.99
N ARG A 17 -3.58 3.00 11.30
CA ARG A 17 -4.44 2.57 12.43
C ARG A 17 -4.45 1.08 12.74
N ALA A 18 -4.15 0.23 11.75
CA ALA A 18 -4.13 -1.21 11.88
C ALA A 18 -3.18 -1.83 10.86
N ILE A 19 -2.79 -3.08 11.10
CA ILE A 19 -1.92 -3.85 10.21
C ILE A 19 -2.29 -5.34 10.26
N SER A 20 -2.27 -6.02 9.11
CA SER A 20 -2.47 -7.47 9.06
C SER A 20 -1.22 -8.21 9.54
N LEU A 21 -1.41 -9.40 10.13
CA LEU A 21 -0.27 -10.25 10.52
C LEU A 21 0.63 -10.59 9.31
N LYS A 22 0.03 -10.73 8.12
CA LYS A 22 0.74 -10.93 6.86
C LYS A 22 1.64 -9.72 6.53
N ASN A 23 1.15 -8.50 6.70
CA ASN A 23 1.95 -7.28 6.49
C ASN A 23 3.05 -7.14 7.54
N VAL A 24 2.77 -7.43 8.82
CA VAL A 24 3.82 -7.46 9.85
C VAL A 24 4.95 -8.41 9.44
N ALA A 25 4.59 -9.62 9.02
CA ALA A 25 5.57 -10.64 8.62
C ALA A 25 6.39 -10.19 7.40
N GLY A 26 5.73 -9.73 6.33
CA GLY A 26 6.38 -9.35 5.09
C GLY A 26 7.24 -8.08 5.20
N ILE A 27 6.80 -7.10 5.98
CA ILE A 27 7.48 -5.79 6.08
C ILE A 27 8.64 -5.87 7.09
N TYR A 28 8.43 -6.48 8.26
CA TYR A 28 9.39 -6.36 9.39
C TYR A 28 10.11 -7.65 9.76
N PHE A 29 9.66 -8.80 9.25
CA PHE A 29 10.26 -10.10 9.55
C PHE A 29 10.74 -10.82 8.28
N GLN A 30 10.73 -10.20 7.10
CA GLN A 30 11.26 -10.85 5.89
C GLN A 30 12.71 -10.43 5.60
N LYS A 31 13.06 -9.15 5.78
CA LYS A 31 14.40 -8.61 5.48
C LYS A 31 15.52 -9.09 6.41
N GLU A 32 15.23 -9.68 7.59
CA GLU A 32 16.27 -10.03 8.58
C GLU A 32 16.92 -11.41 8.38
N GLY A 33 17.01 -11.90 7.14
CA GLY A 33 17.67 -13.18 6.86
C GLY A 33 16.93 -14.41 7.40
N TYR A 34 15.61 -14.31 7.61
CA TYR A 34 14.81 -15.44 8.03
C TYR A 34 14.77 -16.51 6.92
N LYS A 35 15.12 -17.74 7.28
CA LYS A 35 15.34 -18.87 6.36
C LYS A 35 14.16 -19.17 5.42
N ASN A 36 12.93 -18.83 5.79
CA ASN A 36 11.75 -18.93 4.93
C ASN A 36 10.57 -18.04 5.42
N LYS A 37 9.63 -17.75 4.50
CA LYS A 37 8.42 -16.95 4.78
C LYS A 37 7.56 -17.51 5.92
N ASN A 38 7.47 -18.84 6.05
CA ASN A 38 6.69 -19.49 7.10
C ASN A 38 7.25 -19.22 8.51
N TYR A 39 8.57 -19.19 8.63
CA TYR A 39 9.26 -18.93 9.88
C TYR A 39 9.12 -17.45 10.26
N ALA A 40 9.29 -16.54 9.30
CA ALA A 40 9.00 -15.11 9.48
C ALA A 40 7.57 -14.88 10.00
N TYR A 41 6.57 -15.52 9.40
CA TYR A 41 5.18 -15.45 9.84
C TYR A 41 4.98 -15.97 11.27
N LYS A 42 5.59 -17.12 11.63
CA LYS A 42 5.53 -17.66 13.00
C LYS A 42 6.15 -16.71 14.02
N CYS A 43 7.30 -16.11 13.69
CA CYS A 43 7.97 -15.12 14.53
C CYS A 43 7.10 -13.87 14.72
N ALA A 44 6.57 -13.32 13.63
CA ALA A 44 5.63 -12.19 13.66
C ALA A 44 4.39 -12.52 14.52
N SER A 45 3.82 -13.71 14.34
CA SER A 45 2.62 -14.15 15.08
C SER A 45 2.87 -14.20 16.58
N ARG A 46 3.97 -14.84 17.00
CA ARG A 46 4.38 -14.89 18.41
C ARG A 46 4.60 -13.49 18.97
N ARG A 47 5.25 -12.61 18.21
CA ARG A 47 5.55 -11.26 18.66
C ARG A 47 4.29 -10.40 18.80
N MET A 48 3.42 -10.39 17.80
CA MET A 48 2.15 -9.65 17.87
C MET A 48 1.23 -10.20 18.96
N LYS A 49 1.25 -11.53 19.22
CA LYS A 49 0.54 -12.11 20.36
C LYS A 49 1.09 -11.63 21.70
N ALA A 50 2.41 -11.46 21.82
CA ALA A 50 3.00 -10.89 23.03
C ALA A 50 2.56 -9.44 23.25
N LEU A 51 2.55 -8.60 22.19
CA LEU A 51 2.05 -7.21 22.27
C LEU A 51 0.56 -7.16 22.64
N GLU A 52 -0.25 -8.06 22.09
CA GLU A 52 -1.66 -8.20 22.43
C GLU A 52 -1.85 -8.60 23.91
N ASN A 53 -1.09 -9.58 24.41
CA ASN A 53 -1.16 -9.99 25.81
C ASN A 53 -0.69 -8.89 26.78
N MET A 54 0.13 -7.95 26.32
CA MET A 54 0.53 -6.76 27.08
C MET A 54 -0.51 -5.63 27.04
N GLY A 55 -1.59 -5.78 26.25
CA GLY A 55 -2.63 -4.75 26.08
C GLY A 55 -2.21 -3.59 25.18
N ILE A 56 -1.10 -3.70 24.44
CA ILE A 56 -0.58 -2.63 23.57
C ILE A 56 -1.37 -2.56 22.26
N VAL A 57 -1.81 -3.71 21.76
CA VAL A 57 -2.64 -3.84 20.55
C VAL A 57 -3.82 -4.74 20.82
N LEU A 58 -4.90 -4.52 20.09
CA LEU A 58 -6.05 -5.41 20.00
C LEU A 58 -6.01 -6.16 18.68
N SER A 59 -6.77 -7.26 18.56
CA SER A 59 -6.89 -7.97 17.29
C SER A 59 -8.31 -8.40 16.95
N TYR A 60 -8.54 -8.65 15.66
CA TYR A 60 -9.76 -9.23 15.12
C TYR A 60 -9.45 -10.03 13.85
N ILE A 61 -10.37 -10.89 13.43
CA ILE A 61 -10.32 -11.51 12.10
C ILE A 61 -11.16 -10.65 11.15
N ASN A 62 -10.55 -10.17 10.07
CA ASN A 62 -11.27 -9.41 9.06
C ASN A 62 -12.18 -10.36 8.26
N SER A 63 -13.47 -10.04 8.15
CA SER A 63 -14.44 -10.92 7.48
C SER A 63 -14.25 -11.01 5.96
N TYR A 64 -13.64 -10.00 5.34
CA TYR A 64 -13.39 -9.98 3.90
C TYR A 64 -12.11 -10.73 3.54
N THR A 65 -11.00 -10.42 4.20
CA THR A 65 -9.69 -11.03 3.89
C THR A 65 -9.45 -12.34 4.63
N GLN A 66 -10.22 -12.64 5.68
CA GLN A 66 -10.01 -13.75 6.62
C GLN A 66 -8.65 -13.67 7.35
N GLU A 67 -8.01 -12.51 7.34
CA GLU A 67 -6.71 -12.31 7.97
C GLU A 67 -6.85 -11.81 9.40
N LYS A 68 -5.90 -12.21 10.25
CA LYS A 68 -5.76 -11.63 11.58
C LYS A 68 -5.17 -10.23 11.48
N ILE A 69 -5.91 -9.25 11.98
CA ILE A 69 -5.54 -7.83 11.96
C ILE A 69 -5.29 -7.35 13.38
N TYR A 70 -4.22 -6.58 13.56
CA TYR A 70 -3.90 -5.90 14.81
C TYR A 70 -4.15 -4.41 14.67
N TYR A 71 -4.63 -3.76 15.72
CA TYR A 71 -4.95 -2.33 15.74
C TYR A 71 -4.74 -1.75 17.14
N THR A 72 -4.51 -0.44 17.25
CA THR A 72 -4.33 0.24 18.56
C THR A 72 -5.67 0.72 19.11
N GLU A 73 -6.41 1.51 18.33
CA GLU A 73 -7.64 2.16 18.80
C GLU A 73 -8.88 1.68 18.05
N LYS A 74 -8.84 1.71 16.72
CA LYS A 74 -10.01 1.47 15.87
C LYS A 74 -9.73 0.43 14.78
N LYS A 75 -10.72 -0.43 14.54
CA LYS A 75 -10.75 -1.31 13.37
C LYS A 75 -10.79 -0.48 12.09
N VAL A 76 -10.19 -1.02 11.04
CA VAL A 76 -10.12 -0.40 9.70
C VAL A 76 -10.96 -1.18 8.71
N SER A 77 -11.27 -0.54 7.58
CA SER A 77 -11.97 -1.22 6.49
C SER A 77 -11.02 -2.17 5.74
N PRO A 78 -11.54 -3.16 4.98
CA PRO A 78 -10.69 -3.96 4.11
C PRO A 78 -9.94 -3.13 3.06
N HIS A 79 -10.52 -2.01 2.61
CA HIS A 79 -9.89 -1.07 1.67
C HIS A 79 -8.56 -0.53 2.21
N ASP A 80 -8.54 -0.07 3.47
CA ASP A 80 -7.33 0.40 4.15
C ASP A 80 -6.23 -0.68 4.26
N LEU A 81 -6.63 -1.96 4.33
CA LEU A 81 -5.69 -3.09 4.38
C LEU A 81 -5.08 -3.34 3.00
N PHE A 82 -5.86 -3.23 1.93
CA PHE A 82 -5.34 -3.38 0.57
C PHE A 82 -4.38 -2.27 0.17
N ILE A 83 -4.56 -1.06 0.67
CA ILE A 83 -3.56 0.02 0.49
C ILE A 83 -2.21 -0.42 1.08
N GLN A 84 -2.20 -0.96 2.31
CA GLN A 84 -0.97 -1.42 2.97
C GLN A 84 -0.33 -2.64 2.28
N ASP A 85 -1.14 -3.49 1.68
CA ASP A 85 -0.66 -4.64 0.91
C ASP A 85 0.21 -4.20 -0.28
N PHE A 86 -0.02 -3.01 -0.84
CA PHE A 86 0.83 -2.44 -1.88
C PHE A 86 2.24 -2.15 -1.35
N TRP A 87 2.37 -1.58 -0.15
CA TRP A 87 3.68 -1.39 0.50
C TRP A 87 4.42 -2.72 0.59
N ARG A 88 3.79 -3.72 1.18
CA ARG A 88 4.40 -5.06 1.32
C ARG A 88 4.84 -5.59 -0.04
N LYS A 89 4.01 -5.44 -1.08
CA LYS A 89 4.33 -5.93 -2.42
C LYS A 89 5.52 -5.20 -3.04
N LEU A 90 5.66 -3.89 -2.86
CA LEU A 90 6.85 -3.16 -3.31
C LEU A 90 8.13 -3.70 -2.64
N LEU A 91 8.10 -3.95 -1.32
CA LEU A 91 9.24 -4.55 -0.62
C LEU A 91 9.54 -5.99 -1.08
N GLU A 92 8.52 -6.76 -1.46
CA GLU A 92 8.70 -8.10 -2.04
C GLU A 92 9.33 -8.07 -3.44
N LEU A 93 9.27 -6.92 -4.11
CA LEU A 93 9.88 -6.65 -5.41
C LEU A 93 11.20 -5.87 -5.27
N ASP A 94 11.79 -5.89 -4.08
CA ASP A 94 13.08 -5.25 -3.77
C ASP A 94 13.12 -3.72 -3.92
N PHE A 95 11.95 -3.07 -3.98
CA PHE A 95 11.88 -1.62 -3.82
C PHE A 95 12.15 -1.21 -2.37
N ASP A 96 12.82 -0.09 -2.21
CA ASP A 96 12.84 0.69 -0.99
C ASP A 96 11.75 1.77 -1.06
N VAL A 97 10.82 1.73 -0.10
CA VAL A 97 9.73 2.71 -0.02
C VAL A 97 10.24 3.95 0.72
N LEU A 98 10.41 5.05 -0.02
CA LEU A 98 10.92 6.32 0.50
C LEU A 98 9.81 7.18 1.12
N GLU A 99 8.64 7.23 0.47
CA GLU A 99 7.44 7.89 0.96
C GLU A 99 6.20 7.04 0.69
N PHE A 100 5.28 7.00 1.65
CA PHE A 100 3.95 6.40 1.46
C PHE A 100 2.90 7.27 2.16
N ASN A 101 2.17 8.06 1.38
CA ASN A 101 1.25 9.07 1.87
C ASN A 101 -0.20 8.74 1.49
N THR A 102 -1.01 8.38 2.50
CA THR A 102 -2.45 8.08 2.35
C THR A 102 -3.36 9.28 2.56
N LYS A 103 -2.80 10.46 2.84
CA LYS A 103 -3.54 11.71 3.06
C LYS A 103 -3.32 12.71 1.92
N VAL A 104 -2.93 12.20 0.75
CA VAL A 104 -2.65 12.99 -0.43
C VAL A 104 -3.90 13.75 -0.90
N ASN A 105 -3.71 15.03 -1.19
CA ASN A 105 -4.77 15.94 -1.58
C ASN A 105 -4.21 16.89 -2.64
N LEU A 106 -4.64 16.70 -3.88
CA LEU A 106 -4.11 17.37 -5.06
C LEU A 106 -5.14 18.30 -5.67
N MET A 107 -4.67 19.29 -6.42
CA MET A 107 -5.52 20.23 -7.15
C MET A 107 -6.59 20.86 -6.24
N LYS A 108 -6.18 21.28 -5.03
CA LYS A 108 -7.06 21.86 -4.00
C LYS A 108 -8.26 20.97 -3.63
N GLY A 109 -8.09 19.66 -3.59
CA GLY A 109 -9.13 18.71 -3.18
C GLY A 109 -9.94 18.10 -4.31
N GLN A 110 -9.67 18.50 -5.56
CA GLN A 110 -10.37 17.93 -6.71
C GLN A 110 -9.94 16.49 -7.01
N LEU A 111 -8.68 16.15 -6.69
CA LEU A 111 -8.12 14.82 -6.88
C LEU A 111 -7.57 14.30 -5.55
N LYS A 112 -8.09 13.14 -5.14
CA LYS A 112 -7.68 12.42 -3.92
C LYS A 112 -7.43 10.95 -4.30
N PRO A 113 -6.18 10.60 -4.60
CA PRO A 113 -5.73 9.21 -4.66
C PRO A 113 -5.91 8.54 -3.29
N ASP A 114 -6.02 7.22 -3.27
CA ASP A 114 -5.99 6.46 -2.01
C ASP A 114 -4.59 6.49 -1.37
N ALA A 115 -3.54 6.51 -2.20
CA ALA A 115 -2.18 6.80 -1.76
C ALA A 115 -1.31 7.41 -2.86
N PHE A 116 -0.28 8.13 -2.43
CA PHE A 116 0.89 8.48 -3.22
C PHE A 116 2.11 7.77 -2.63
N ILE A 117 2.94 7.19 -3.48
CA ILE A 117 4.12 6.43 -3.08
C ILE A 117 5.33 6.92 -3.88
N GLU A 118 6.44 7.19 -3.19
CA GLU A 118 7.77 7.27 -3.80
C GLU A 118 8.57 6.05 -3.38
N ALA A 119 9.11 5.32 -4.36
CA ALA A 119 9.92 4.15 -4.12
C ALA A 119 11.16 4.15 -5.03
N GLU A 120 12.18 3.42 -4.63
CA GLU A 120 13.45 3.31 -5.34
C GLU A 120 13.81 1.84 -5.53
N ILE A 121 14.27 1.47 -6.72
CA ILE A 121 14.84 0.15 -6.98
C ILE A 121 16.10 0.33 -7.82
N GLU A 122 17.20 -0.30 -7.40
CA GLU A 122 18.51 -0.21 -8.09
C GLU A 122 18.96 1.24 -8.36
N GLY A 123 18.65 2.18 -7.46
CA GLY A 123 18.98 3.61 -7.59
C GLY A 123 18.07 4.40 -8.52
N ILE A 124 16.98 3.79 -9.02
CA ILE A 124 15.99 4.43 -9.88
C ILE A 124 14.75 4.73 -9.05
N LYS A 125 14.44 6.03 -8.92
CA LYS A 125 13.21 6.49 -8.26
C LYS A 125 12.00 6.42 -9.18
N ALA A 126 10.90 5.90 -8.65
CA ALA A 126 9.60 5.86 -9.28
C ALA A 126 8.53 6.41 -8.33
N ASN A 127 7.51 7.04 -8.91
CA ASN A 127 6.35 7.53 -8.17
C ASN A 127 5.09 6.77 -8.61
N TYR A 128 4.21 6.47 -7.66
CA TYR A 128 2.95 5.77 -7.92
C TYR A 128 1.80 6.51 -7.26
N PHE A 129 0.68 6.60 -7.97
CA PHE A 129 -0.62 6.81 -7.36
C PHE A 129 -1.34 5.48 -7.26
N LEU A 130 -2.03 5.27 -6.15
CA LEU A 130 -2.81 4.06 -5.91
C LEU A 130 -4.29 4.40 -5.81
N GLU A 131 -5.11 3.55 -6.42
CA GLU A 131 -6.56 3.47 -6.27
C GLU A 131 -6.94 2.02 -5.96
N VAL A 132 -7.66 1.80 -4.86
CA VAL A 132 -8.19 0.50 -4.46
C VAL A 132 -9.71 0.53 -4.70
N ASP A 133 -10.14 -0.04 -5.82
CA ASP A 133 -11.56 -0.11 -6.18
C ASP A 133 -12.21 -1.34 -5.54
N LEU A 134 -12.45 -1.28 -4.22
CA LEU A 134 -13.12 -2.37 -3.51
C LEU A 134 -14.65 -2.32 -3.71
N ASN A 135 -15.26 -1.19 -3.35
CA ASN A 135 -16.70 -0.96 -3.42
C ASN A 135 -17.08 0.18 -4.36
N HIS A 136 -16.14 1.08 -4.67
CA HIS A 136 -16.34 2.22 -5.54
C HIS A 136 -15.24 2.20 -6.58
N TYR A 137 -15.63 2.10 -7.85
CA TYR A 137 -14.68 2.00 -8.96
C TYR A 137 -14.22 3.38 -9.38
N THR A 138 -12.93 3.49 -9.69
CA THR A 138 -12.34 4.64 -10.36
C THR A 138 -13.04 4.84 -11.70
N ASN A 139 -13.73 5.97 -11.84
CA ASN A 139 -14.55 6.31 -12.99
C ASN A 139 -13.80 7.21 -13.98
N LYS A 140 -14.41 7.45 -15.14
CA LYS A 140 -13.85 8.27 -16.21
C LYS A 140 -13.54 9.70 -15.73
N GLU A 141 -14.41 10.28 -14.90
CA GLU A 141 -14.21 11.62 -14.37
C GLU A 141 -12.94 11.71 -13.52
N LYS A 142 -12.63 10.69 -12.71
CA LYS A 142 -11.38 10.64 -11.92
C LYS A 142 -10.16 10.53 -12.82
N ILE A 143 -10.24 9.74 -13.90
CA ILE A 143 -9.17 9.65 -14.92
C ILE A 143 -8.92 11.01 -15.58
N VAL A 144 -9.97 11.74 -15.98
CA VAL A 144 -9.82 13.10 -16.54
C VAL A 144 -9.15 14.04 -15.56
N ARG A 145 -9.46 13.95 -14.25
CA ARG A 145 -8.77 14.76 -13.22
C ARG A 145 -7.30 14.40 -13.09
N TYR A 146 -6.94 13.11 -13.19
CA TYR A 146 -5.55 12.71 -13.31
C TYR A 146 -4.92 13.35 -14.55
N GLU A 147 -5.52 13.25 -15.73
CA GLU A 147 -4.97 13.88 -16.95
C GLU A 147 -4.74 15.39 -16.80
N MET A 148 -5.64 16.09 -16.11
CA MET A 148 -5.46 17.52 -15.77
C MET A 148 -4.30 17.72 -14.79
N PHE A 149 -4.18 16.90 -13.75
CA PHE A 149 -3.08 16.94 -12.79
C PHE A 149 -1.73 16.72 -13.47
N TYR A 150 -1.61 15.75 -14.38
CA TYR A 150 -0.36 15.44 -15.08
C TYR A 150 0.11 16.57 -16.01
N LYS A 151 -0.78 17.49 -16.38
CA LYS A 151 -0.46 18.70 -17.16
C LYS A 151 -0.15 19.90 -16.28
N SER A 152 -0.29 19.79 -14.96
CA SER A 152 -0.13 20.89 -14.02
C SER A 152 1.31 21.05 -13.54
N ASP A 153 1.67 22.25 -13.07
CA ASP A 153 2.94 22.47 -12.39
C ASP A 153 2.98 21.86 -10.97
N GLU A 154 1.84 21.46 -10.42
CA GLU A 154 1.77 20.75 -9.13
C GLU A 154 2.44 19.38 -9.24
N LEU A 155 2.27 18.67 -10.37
CA LEU A 155 2.98 17.42 -10.63
C LEU A 155 4.50 17.64 -10.57
N LYS A 156 5.02 18.67 -11.23
CA LYS A 156 6.47 18.94 -11.26
C LYS A 156 7.04 19.19 -9.87
N LYS A 157 6.26 19.81 -8.98
CA LYS A 157 6.66 20.03 -7.59
C LYS A 157 6.65 18.74 -6.77
N LEU A 158 5.72 17.83 -7.06
CA LEU A 158 5.55 16.58 -6.33
C LEU A 158 6.49 15.46 -6.80
N CYS A 159 6.72 15.36 -8.11
CA CYS A 159 7.42 14.23 -8.75
C CYS A 159 8.64 14.67 -9.57
N GLU A 160 9.04 15.94 -9.47
CA GLU A 160 10.11 16.53 -10.29
C GLU A 160 9.82 16.36 -11.79
N ASN A 161 10.70 15.66 -12.52
CA ASN A 161 10.53 15.35 -13.94
C ASN A 161 9.98 13.92 -14.17
N ARG A 162 9.70 13.17 -13.11
CA ARG A 162 9.18 11.80 -13.20
C ARG A 162 7.70 11.84 -13.55
N LYS A 163 7.27 10.89 -14.38
CA LYS A 163 5.86 10.64 -14.64
C LYS A 163 5.40 9.49 -13.72
N PRO A 164 4.59 9.76 -12.69
CA PRO A 164 4.06 8.69 -11.87
C PRO A 164 3.23 7.73 -12.70
N CYS A 165 3.12 6.48 -12.24
CA CYS A 165 2.18 5.51 -12.78
C CYS A 165 0.93 5.48 -11.90
N LEU A 166 -0.26 5.34 -12.51
CA LEU A 166 -1.50 5.11 -11.77
C LEU A 166 -1.76 3.60 -11.64
N VAL A 167 -1.63 3.07 -10.44
CA VAL A 167 -1.97 1.68 -10.12
C VAL A 167 -3.41 1.62 -9.61
N ILE A 168 -4.22 0.80 -10.27
CA ILE A 168 -5.61 0.55 -9.88
C ILE A 168 -5.77 -0.93 -9.52
N ALA A 169 -5.97 -1.19 -8.23
CA ALA A 169 -6.21 -2.52 -7.68
C ALA A 169 -7.70 -2.75 -7.49
N ARG A 170 -8.25 -3.81 -8.10
CA ARG A 170 -9.70 -4.06 -8.10
C ARG A 170 -10.03 -5.55 -8.21
N PRO A 171 -11.23 -6.02 -7.78
CA PRO A 171 -11.67 -7.39 -8.07
C PRO A 171 -11.61 -7.68 -9.57
N THR A 172 -11.09 -8.85 -9.95
CA THR A 172 -10.92 -9.26 -11.35
C THR A 172 -12.24 -9.76 -11.95
N HIS A 173 -13.16 -8.86 -12.26
CA HIS A 173 -14.38 -9.17 -13.00
C HIS A 173 -14.37 -8.39 -14.34
N ARG A 174 -15.23 -8.77 -15.31
CA ARG A 174 -15.27 -8.18 -16.66
C ARG A 174 -15.72 -6.71 -16.59
N ASP A 175 -14.77 -5.82 -16.36
CA ASP A 175 -15.05 -4.40 -16.13
C ASP A 175 -14.36 -3.48 -17.13
N ILE A 176 -14.88 -2.26 -17.23
CA ILE A 176 -14.35 -1.20 -18.08
C ILE A 176 -12.98 -0.77 -17.54
N ARG A 177 -11.97 -0.82 -18.41
CA ARG A 177 -10.63 -0.29 -18.17
C ARG A 177 -10.44 0.97 -18.98
N TYR A 178 -10.10 2.04 -18.29
CA TYR A 178 -9.71 3.30 -18.90
C TYR A 178 -8.22 3.30 -19.18
N THR A 179 -7.82 3.98 -20.25
CA THR A 179 -6.42 4.26 -20.58
C THR A 179 -6.24 5.77 -20.72
N SER A 180 -4.99 6.22 -20.65
CA SER A 180 -4.61 7.60 -20.96
C SER A 180 -3.43 7.60 -21.91
N ASN A 181 -3.32 8.61 -22.75
CA ASN A 181 -2.15 8.83 -23.62
C ASN A 181 -1.09 9.72 -22.93
N ILE A 182 -1.31 10.12 -21.68
CA ILE A 182 -0.46 11.09 -20.95
C ILE A 182 0.42 10.38 -19.91
N PHE A 183 -0.11 9.31 -19.31
CA PHE A 183 0.53 8.54 -18.25
C PHE A 183 0.04 7.08 -18.28
N ASP A 184 0.81 6.20 -17.67
CA ASP A 184 0.53 4.78 -17.64
C ASP A 184 -0.45 4.41 -16.53
N ILE A 185 -1.38 3.50 -16.86
CA ILE A 185 -2.37 2.97 -15.93
C ILE A 185 -2.20 1.46 -15.84
N VAL A 186 -1.84 0.97 -14.65
CA VAL A 186 -1.67 -0.44 -14.36
C VAL A 186 -2.90 -0.95 -13.63
N TYR A 187 -3.57 -1.96 -14.19
CA TYR A 187 -4.66 -2.65 -13.53
C TYR A 187 -4.18 -3.96 -12.93
N THR A 188 -4.46 -4.17 -11.65
CA THR A 188 -4.12 -5.41 -10.93
C THR A 188 -5.27 -5.88 -10.03
N ASP A 189 -5.15 -7.09 -9.51
CA ASP A 189 -6.10 -7.59 -8.53
C ASP A 189 -5.84 -6.98 -7.14
N LEU A 190 -6.77 -7.15 -6.19
CA LEU A 190 -6.60 -6.66 -4.82
C LEU A 190 -5.42 -7.32 -4.05
N LYS A 191 -4.79 -8.35 -4.62
CA LYS A 191 -3.61 -9.02 -4.06
C LYS A 191 -2.31 -8.54 -4.72
N TYR A 192 -2.40 -7.64 -5.70
CA TYR A 192 -1.28 -7.16 -6.51
C TYR A 192 -0.51 -8.31 -7.19
N THR A 193 -1.23 -9.34 -7.63
CA THR A 193 -0.64 -10.51 -8.27
C THR A 193 0.06 -10.10 -9.57
N ASN A 194 1.29 -10.58 -9.75
CA ASN A 194 2.16 -10.27 -10.90
C ASN A 194 2.42 -8.77 -11.14
N LEU A 195 2.37 -7.93 -10.10
CA LEU A 195 2.61 -6.48 -10.22
C LEU A 195 3.93 -6.15 -10.94
N GLU A 196 4.97 -6.97 -10.75
CA GLU A 196 6.27 -6.82 -11.40
C GLU A 196 6.19 -6.79 -12.94
N LYS A 197 5.23 -7.49 -13.55
CA LYS A 197 5.07 -7.50 -15.01
C LYS A 197 4.60 -6.18 -15.57
N PHE A 198 4.07 -5.30 -14.72
CA PHE A 198 3.47 -4.04 -15.12
C PHE A 198 4.31 -2.81 -14.72
N LEU A 199 5.26 -2.98 -13.79
CA LEU A 199 6.09 -1.88 -13.29
C LEU A 199 7.44 -1.75 -14.00
N PHE A 200 7.87 -2.78 -14.73
CA PHE A 200 9.17 -2.86 -15.41
C PHE A 200 9.04 -2.97 -16.95
N GLU A 201 7.85 -2.72 -17.51
CA GLU A 201 7.62 -2.55 -18.95
C GLU A 201 7.87 -1.08 -19.36
#